data_AF-A0A3E2TQS2-F1
#
_entry.id   AF-A0A3E2TQS2-F1
#
_cell.length_a   1.000
_cell.length_b   1.000
_cell.length_c   1.000
_cell.angle_alpha   90.00
_cell.angle_beta   90.00
_cell.angle_gamma   90.00
#
_symmetry.space_group_name_H-M   'P 1'
#
loop_
_entity.id
_entity.type
_entity.pdbx_description
1 polymer ?
#
loop_
_entity_poly.entity_id
_entity_poly.type
_entity_poly.pdbx_seq_one_letter_code
_entity_poly.pdbx_strand_id
1 'polypeptide(L)'
;MGIAAVDMSEKNNNSPADNTKSEKKMTKYDLKMQRRQEEEKKAKKEKAIIKTGCILAVIICVCIAAWKFYDNYQEKHGPYITVGDHEIQKAEFDYYYYSSLNSFASTYGSYLSYFGLDTSKPLDQQQYSDTMTWDDYFQQQAVNQLKNVYALTDEANEKGFEYDASSDYDDMVTSIKSYAQQQGVSEDEYCKSVFGSDATLEGIKPYVEMSGLASAYYNDVKDDIEVPDDEINTYYDENKDNYDSVDYRVCKIEADMPEEETETETEAQTETAAESISETAAESTSETAVTETQIETESETMSAEESEAAAKAEEEAKEAAMAEAKAKADDMLSKITDEASFEKVYGDYATDASTDSLNTGKKKSSISPTDVANWLFDADRQAGDTTVIEDTANNAYYVVYFKDRYLDHIKTVDVRQILISADTSSSDAAETDETETTAAGETETAETESAEAQEQAKEDAKAAAKIKAEQILDDWKNGDATEDSFAELANTYSDDSGSNTNGGLYEAVKKGQMVTNFNDWIFDASRKPGDTGIVESDYGCHIIYFVGDNKEEWYVNIKDTITSNKLNDYMSDLTADIEVKDSRHHVAYLHETEAATETASETDTAAATESAAETAASETETVAETTTETAETTAK
;
A
#
# COMPACT_ATOMS: atom_id res chain seq x y z
N MET A 1 -51.61 -32.46 16.15
CA MET A 1 -52.98 -32.59 16.70
C MET A 1 -53.96 -31.92 15.74
N GLY A 2 -55.11 -32.55 15.46
CA GLY A 2 -56.26 -32.00 14.72
C GLY A 2 -56.06 -31.99 13.19
N ILE A 3 -56.63 -32.88 12.37
CA ILE A 3 -58.04 -33.30 12.20
C ILE A 3 -58.97 -32.11 11.93
N ALA A 4 -59.40 -31.95 10.67
CA ALA A 4 -60.82 -31.88 10.30
C ALA A 4 -60.99 -31.81 8.78
N ALA A 5 -61.70 -32.80 8.26
CA ALA A 5 -62.34 -32.81 6.95
C ALA A 5 -63.72 -32.17 7.04
N VAL A 6 -64.21 -31.58 5.94
CA VAL A 6 -65.62 -31.39 5.57
C VAL A 6 -65.62 -31.29 4.02
N ASP A 7 -66.00 -32.33 3.28
CA ASP A 7 -67.34 -32.86 2.99
C ASP A 7 -68.20 -31.94 2.11
N MET A 8 -68.64 -32.46 0.97
CA MET A 8 -69.90 -32.12 0.33
C MET A 8 -70.31 -33.26 -0.62
N SER A 9 -71.11 -34.19 -0.07
CA SER A 9 -72.47 -34.55 -0.50
C SER A 9 -72.74 -34.58 -2.02
N GLU A 10 -73.32 -35.62 -2.62
CA GLU A 10 -74.69 -36.06 -2.38
C GLU A 10 -75.03 -37.37 -3.15
N LYS A 11 -75.93 -38.16 -2.53
CA LYS A 11 -76.93 -39.08 -3.12
C LYS A 11 -76.37 -40.36 -3.80
N ASN A 12 -76.92 -41.55 -3.58
CA ASN A 12 -78.28 -41.89 -3.18
C ASN A 12 -78.34 -43.35 -2.67
N ASN A 13 -79.33 -43.58 -1.81
CA ASN A 13 -79.74 -44.83 -1.18
C ASN A 13 -79.79 -46.06 -2.10
N ASN A 14 -79.45 -47.23 -1.55
CA ASN A 14 -80.13 -48.45 -1.95
C ASN A 14 -80.48 -49.33 -0.73
N SER A 15 -81.79 -49.55 -0.57
CA SER A 15 -82.45 -50.48 0.35
C SER A 15 -82.83 -51.74 -0.45
N PRO A 16 -82.96 -52.93 0.17
CA PRO A 16 -82.97 -54.19 -0.57
C PRO A 16 -84.37 -54.56 -1.03
N ALA A 17 -84.53 -54.93 -2.31
CA ALA A 17 -85.73 -55.59 -2.80
C ALA A 17 -85.36 -56.76 -3.71
N ASP A 18 -85.49 -57.90 -3.06
CA ASP A 18 -85.66 -59.27 -3.48
C ASP A 18 -86.03 -59.60 -4.95
N ASN A 19 -85.34 -60.65 -5.38
CA ASN A 19 -85.85 -61.82 -6.09
C ASN A 19 -85.73 -61.98 -7.62
N THR A 20 -85.13 -63.13 -7.94
CA THR A 20 -85.36 -63.97 -9.12
C THR A 20 -84.96 -63.44 -10.49
N LYS A 21 -83.72 -63.75 -10.89
CA LYS A 21 -83.46 -64.23 -12.26
C LYS A 21 -82.18 -65.06 -12.31
N SER A 22 -82.38 -66.37 -12.47
CA SER A 22 -81.47 -67.41 -12.94
C SER A 22 -79.99 -67.27 -12.57
N GLU A 23 -79.44 -68.25 -11.85
CA GLU A 23 -78.04 -68.65 -12.00
C GLU A 23 -77.73 -68.82 -13.49
N LYS A 24 -77.29 -67.74 -14.15
CA LYS A 24 -76.61 -67.86 -15.42
C LYS A 24 -75.26 -68.40 -15.03
N LYS A 25 -75.15 -69.74 -15.00
CA LYS A 25 -73.86 -70.43 -14.99
C LYS A 25 -73.02 -69.69 -16.01
N MET A 26 -72.09 -68.85 -15.53
CA MET A 26 -71.14 -68.22 -16.43
C MET A 26 -70.53 -69.38 -17.19
N THR A 27 -70.78 -69.41 -18.49
CA THR A 27 -70.21 -70.48 -19.30
C THR A 27 -68.69 -70.37 -19.12
N LYS A 28 -67.94 -71.47 -19.32
CA LYS A 28 -66.47 -71.39 -19.32
C LYS A 28 -65.95 -70.27 -20.22
N TYR A 29 -66.76 -69.81 -21.18
CA TYR A 29 -66.54 -68.67 -22.05
C TYR A 29 -66.73 -67.31 -21.34
N ASP A 30 -67.81 -67.08 -20.59
CA ASP A 30 -68.10 -65.80 -19.92
C ASP A 30 -67.10 -65.48 -18.78
N LEU A 31 -66.72 -66.49 -17.99
CA LEU A 31 -65.67 -66.37 -16.96
C LEU A 31 -64.28 -66.14 -17.60
N LYS A 32 -64.01 -66.74 -18.77
CA LYS A 32 -62.80 -66.45 -19.55
C LYS A 32 -62.80 -65.03 -20.10
N MET A 33 -63.95 -64.54 -20.57
CA MET A 33 -64.11 -63.19 -21.11
C MET A 33 -63.95 -62.13 -20.02
N GLN A 34 -64.54 -62.30 -18.83
CA GLN A 34 -64.33 -61.38 -17.70
C GLN A 34 -62.90 -61.40 -17.19
N ARG A 35 -62.29 -62.58 -17.03
CA ARG A 35 -60.87 -62.69 -16.65
C ARG A 35 -59.96 -62.03 -17.69
N ARG A 36 -60.27 -62.20 -18.98
CA ARG A 36 -59.57 -61.53 -20.09
C ARG A 36 -59.76 -60.00 -20.06
N GLN A 37 -60.95 -59.50 -19.72
CA GLN A 37 -61.21 -58.06 -19.58
C GLN A 37 -60.57 -57.45 -18.32
N GLU A 38 -60.50 -58.17 -17.20
CA GLU A 38 -59.77 -57.75 -16.00
C GLU A 38 -58.26 -57.81 -16.21
N GLU A 39 -57.74 -58.85 -16.86
CA GLU A 39 -56.34 -58.93 -17.31
C GLU A 39 -56.00 -57.81 -18.29
N GLU A 40 -56.88 -57.48 -19.24
CA GLU A 40 -56.71 -56.35 -20.15
C GLU A 40 -56.76 -54.99 -19.44
N LYS A 41 -57.65 -54.80 -18.45
CA LYS A 41 -57.70 -53.57 -17.64
C LYS A 41 -56.48 -53.45 -16.72
N LYS A 42 -56.02 -54.55 -16.13
CA LYS A 42 -54.83 -54.60 -15.29
C LYS A 42 -53.58 -54.33 -16.13
N ALA A 43 -53.47 -54.94 -17.31
CA ALA A 43 -52.41 -54.67 -18.28
C ALA A 43 -52.45 -53.24 -18.83
N LYS A 44 -53.63 -52.64 -19.03
CA LYS A 44 -53.76 -51.22 -19.41
C LYS A 44 -53.31 -50.28 -18.28
N LYS A 45 -53.68 -50.57 -17.03
CA LYS A 45 -53.21 -49.79 -15.86
C LYS A 45 -51.71 -49.93 -15.67
N GLU A 46 -51.16 -51.13 -15.81
CA GLU A 46 -49.72 -51.40 -15.70
C GLU A 46 -48.94 -50.70 -16.82
N LYS A 47 -49.41 -50.76 -18.07
CA LYS A 47 -48.83 -49.97 -19.18
C LYS A 47 -48.94 -48.47 -18.96
N ALA A 48 -50.03 -47.98 -18.36
CA ALA A 48 -50.19 -46.56 -18.05
C ALA A 48 -49.21 -46.11 -16.94
N ILE A 49 -49.06 -46.90 -15.87
CA ILE A 49 -48.11 -46.64 -14.78
C ILE A 49 -46.67 -46.67 -15.29
N ILE A 50 -46.31 -47.68 -16.09
CA ILE A 50 -44.97 -47.77 -16.71
C ILE A 50 -44.74 -46.57 -17.64
N LYS A 51 -45.72 -46.20 -18.46
CA LYS A 51 -45.60 -45.03 -19.36
C LYS A 51 -45.43 -43.72 -18.58
N THR A 52 -46.19 -43.50 -17.52
CA THR A 52 -46.07 -42.31 -16.66
C THR A 52 -44.74 -42.30 -15.90
N GLY A 53 -44.29 -43.45 -15.40
CA GLY A 53 -42.98 -43.59 -14.76
C GLY A 53 -41.82 -43.33 -15.72
N CYS A 54 -41.90 -43.82 -16.96
CA CYS A 54 -40.92 -43.51 -18.00
C CYS A 54 -40.92 -42.02 -18.37
N ILE A 55 -42.07 -41.37 -18.44
CA ILE A 55 -42.16 -39.92 -18.71
C ILE A 55 -41.53 -39.11 -17.56
N LEU A 56 -41.83 -39.47 -16.30
CA LEU A 56 -41.21 -38.83 -15.13
C LEU A 56 -39.69 -39.04 -15.09
N ALA A 57 -39.21 -40.25 -15.37
CA ALA A 57 -37.79 -40.54 -15.45
C ALA A 57 -37.10 -39.72 -16.55
N VAL A 58 -37.73 -39.57 -17.73
CA VAL A 58 -37.22 -38.72 -18.81
C VAL A 58 -37.20 -37.25 -18.40
N ILE A 59 -38.23 -36.74 -17.74
CA ILE A 59 -38.26 -35.35 -17.23
C ILE A 59 -37.13 -35.12 -16.22
N ILE A 60 -36.94 -36.03 -15.27
CA ILE A 60 -35.85 -35.94 -14.29
C ILE A 60 -34.48 -35.96 -14.98
N CYS A 61 -34.28 -36.86 -15.96
CA CYS A 61 -33.03 -36.89 -16.73
C CYS A 61 -32.82 -35.61 -17.55
N VAL A 62 -33.88 -35.01 -18.11
CA VAL A 62 -33.81 -33.73 -18.82
C VAL A 62 -33.51 -32.58 -17.86
N CYS A 63 -34.10 -32.56 -16.66
CA CYS A 63 -33.79 -31.56 -15.64
C CYS A 63 -32.34 -31.68 -15.14
N ILE A 64 -31.82 -32.90 -14.94
CA ILE A 64 -30.42 -33.11 -14.56
C ILE A 64 -29.47 -32.70 -15.71
N ALA A 65 -29.81 -33.03 -16.96
CA ALA A 65 -29.00 -32.63 -18.11
C ALA A 65 -29.05 -31.11 -18.35
N ALA A 66 -30.21 -30.47 -18.18
CA ALA A 66 -30.37 -29.03 -18.27
C ALA A 66 -29.65 -28.33 -17.11
N TRP A 67 -29.69 -28.89 -15.90
CA TRP A 67 -28.92 -28.40 -14.76
C TRP A 67 -27.43 -28.52 -15.03
N LYS A 68 -26.92 -29.67 -15.48
CA LYS A 68 -25.50 -29.81 -15.86
C LYS A 68 -25.07 -28.90 -17.01
N PHE A 69 -25.96 -28.63 -17.96
CA PHE A 69 -25.68 -27.70 -19.05
C PHE A 69 -25.66 -26.25 -18.55
N TYR A 70 -26.59 -25.89 -17.66
CA TYR A 70 -26.62 -24.59 -16.99
C TYR A 70 -25.39 -24.40 -16.09
N ASP A 71 -25.02 -25.40 -15.31
CA ASP A 71 -23.85 -25.41 -14.43
C ASP A 71 -22.55 -25.21 -15.23
N ASN A 72 -22.37 -25.96 -16.32
CA ASN A 72 -21.21 -25.84 -17.22
C ASN A 72 -21.22 -24.54 -18.06
N TYR A 73 -22.41 -23.97 -18.30
CA TYR A 73 -22.54 -22.64 -18.92
C TYR A 73 -22.17 -21.53 -17.92
N GLN A 74 -22.65 -21.63 -16.68
CA GLN A 74 -22.29 -20.73 -15.57
C GLN A 74 -20.81 -20.86 -15.17
N GLU A 75 -20.21 -22.05 -15.31
CA GLU A 75 -18.77 -22.26 -15.12
C GLU A 75 -17.93 -21.40 -16.08
N LYS A 76 -18.46 -21.12 -17.28
CA LYS A 76 -17.80 -20.31 -18.32
C LYS A 76 -18.27 -18.86 -18.42
N HIS A 77 -19.47 -18.56 -17.94
CA HIS A 77 -20.14 -17.27 -18.17
C HIS A 77 -20.80 -16.66 -16.91
N GLY A 78 -20.69 -17.33 -15.77
CA GLY A 78 -21.16 -16.80 -14.48
C GLY A 78 -20.19 -15.76 -13.90
N PRO A 79 -20.63 -14.99 -12.89
CA PRO A 79 -19.83 -13.95 -12.25
C PRO A 79 -18.57 -14.54 -11.63
N TYR A 80 -17.42 -13.89 -11.87
CA TYR A 80 -16.13 -14.23 -11.26
C TYR A 80 -16.23 -14.12 -9.75
N ILE A 81 -16.70 -12.98 -9.26
CA ILE A 81 -17.13 -12.77 -7.87
C ILE A 81 -18.41 -11.91 -7.86
N THR A 82 -19.06 -11.82 -6.71
CA THR A 82 -20.12 -10.84 -6.45
C THR A 82 -19.67 -9.90 -5.36
N VAL A 83 -19.87 -8.59 -5.55
CA VAL A 83 -19.58 -7.52 -4.58
C VAL A 83 -20.88 -6.79 -4.30
N GLY A 84 -21.47 -7.00 -3.12
CA GLY A 84 -22.81 -6.51 -2.81
C GLY A 84 -23.85 -7.10 -3.78
N ASP A 85 -24.54 -6.23 -4.51
CA ASP A 85 -25.51 -6.60 -5.55
C ASP A 85 -24.90 -6.67 -6.97
N HIS A 86 -23.59 -6.46 -7.11
CA HIS A 86 -22.90 -6.38 -8.40
C HIS A 86 -22.20 -7.69 -8.78
N GLU A 87 -22.51 -8.18 -9.99
CA GLU A 87 -21.91 -9.38 -10.58
C GLU A 87 -20.65 -9.03 -11.38
N ILE A 88 -19.47 -9.33 -10.83
CA ILE A 88 -18.18 -8.95 -11.42
C ILE A 88 -17.73 -10.00 -12.43
N GLN A 89 -17.37 -9.58 -13.64
CA GLN A 89 -16.82 -10.49 -14.65
C GLN A 89 -15.30 -10.59 -14.53
N LYS A 90 -14.71 -11.67 -15.06
CA LYS A 90 -13.25 -11.88 -14.97
C LYS A 90 -12.46 -10.70 -15.56
N ALA A 91 -12.90 -10.15 -16.70
CA ALA A 91 -12.21 -9.03 -17.35
C ALA A 91 -12.20 -7.76 -16.48
N GLU A 92 -13.25 -7.53 -15.70
CA GLU A 92 -13.31 -6.42 -14.74
C GLU A 92 -12.44 -6.70 -13.51
N PHE A 93 -12.52 -7.91 -12.96
CA PHE A 93 -11.66 -8.31 -11.84
C PHE A 93 -10.16 -8.18 -12.20
N ASP A 94 -9.78 -8.70 -13.37
CA ASP A 94 -8.40 -8.61 -13.89
C ASP A 94 -7.97 -7.15 -14.05
N TYR A 95 -8.86 -6.26 -14.51
CA TYR A 95 -8.57 -4.83 -14.64
C TYR A 95 -8.12 -4.24 -13.29
N TYR A 96 -8.88 -4.45 -12.21
CA TYR A 96 -8.51 -3.94 -10.88
C TYR A 96 -7.30 -4.65 -10.28
N TYR A 97 -7.17 -5.97 -10.48
CA TYR A 97 -6.02 -6.76 -10.04
C TYR A 97 -4.71 -6.25 -10.67
N TYR A 98 -4.66 -6.15 -12.00
CA TYR A 98 -3.45 -5.73 -12.69
C TYR A 98 -3.18 -4.24 -12.51
N SER A 99 -4.22 -3.41 -12.36
CA SER A 99 -4.04 -2.00 -11.96
C SER A 99 -3.35 -1.89 -10.60
N SER A 100 -3.76 -2.69 -9.61
CA SER A 100 -3.11 -2.72 -8.31
C SER A 100 -1.66 -3.23 -8.39
N LEU A 101 -1.41 -4.29 -9.16
CA LEU A 101 -0.06 -4.84 -9.36
C LEU A 101 0.86 -3.80 -10.01
N ASN A 102 0.42 -3.18 -11.10
CA ASN A 102 1.23 -2.23 -11.86
C ASN A 102 1.45 -0.93 -11.08
N SER A 103 0.46 -0.46 -10.33
CA SER A 103 0.63 0.67 -9.41
C SER A 103 1.70 0.37 -8.35
N PHE A 104 1.66 -0.81 -7.73
CA PHE A 104 2.67 -1.24 -6.77
C PHE A 104 4.06 -1.35 -7.43
N ALA A 105 4.13 -2.00 -8.60
CA ALA A 105 5.37 -2.16 -9.35
C ALA A 105 6.00 -0.83 -9.77
N SER A 106 5.19 0.14 -10.21
CA SER A 106 5.64 1.47 -10.60
C SER A 106 6.12 2.28 -9.39
N THR A 107 5.43 2.15 -8.25
CA THR A 107 5.76 2.91 -7.03
C THR A 107 7.07 2.42 -6.42
N TYR A 108 7.24 1.09 -6.34
CA TYR A 108 8.37 0.50 -5.65
C TYR A 108 9.53 0.09 -6.57
N GLY A 109 9.32 -0.04 -7.89
CA GLY A 109 10.36 -0.16 -8.92
C GLY A 109 11.60 -0.98 -8.54
N SER A 110 12.70 -0.30 -8.24
CA SER A 110 13.99 -0.91 -7.85
C SER A 110 13.96 -1.63 -6.50
N TYR A 111 13.01 -1.31 -5.63
CA TYR A 111 12.82 -1.90 -4.30
C TYR A 111 11.93 -3.14 -4.30
N LEU A 112 11.35 -3.56 -5.43
CA LEU A 112 10.53 -4.79 -5.49
C LEU A 112 11.29 -6.02 -4.99
N SER A 113 12.59 -6.09 -5.31
CA SER A 113 13.48 -7.16 -4.83
C SER A 113 13.62 -7.19 -3.30
N TYR A 114 13.55 -6.04 -2.63
CA TYR A 114 13.58 -5.93 -1.16
C TYR A 114 12.31 -6.54 -0.54
N PHE A 115 11.18 -6.40 -1.21
CA PHE A 115 9.92 -7.03 -0.82
C PHE A 115 9.83 -8.50 -1.26
N GLY A 116 10.84 -9.05 -1.92
CA GLY A 116 10.82 -10.42 -2.43
C GLY A 116 9.85 -10.63 -3.60
N LEU A 117 9.45 -9.55 -4.29
CA LEU A 117 8.55 -9.61 -5.44
C LEU A 117 9.34 -9.58 -6.76
N ASP A 118 9.19 -10.62 -7.56
CA ASP A 118 9.66 -10.72 -8.94
C ASP A 118 8.45 -10.86 -9.87
N THR A 119 8.10 -9.77 -10.56
CA THR A 119 6.94 -9.71 -11.46
C THR A 119 7.11 -10.57 -12.73
N SER A 120 8.31 -11.12 -12.98
CA SER A 120 8.54 -12.08 -14.06
C SER A 120 8.21 -13.53 -13.67
N LYS A 121 7.97 -13.80 -12.38
CA LYS A 121 7.62 -15.11 -11.84
C LYS A 121 6.14 -15.19 -11.46
N PRO A 122 5.56 -16.39 -11.39
CA PRO A 122 4.19 -16.57 -10.89
C PRO A 122 4.03 -15.98 -9.49
N LEU A 123 3.00 -15.14 -9.30
CA LEU A 123 2.76 -14.42 -8.04
C LEU A 123 2.20 -15.35 -6.94
N ASP A 124 1.52 -16.42 -7.34
CA ASP A 124 0.99 -17.50 -6.48
C ASP A 124 2.09 -18.38 -5.87
N GLN A 125 3.34 -18.22 -6.32
CA GLN A 125 4.51 -18.96 -5.82
C GLN A 125 5.44 -18.10 -4.97
N GLN A 126 5.11 -16.83 -4.78
CA GLN A 126 5.94 -15.87 -4.07
C GLN A 126 5.21 -15.42 -2.81
N GLN A 127 5.88 -15.52 -1.66
CA GLN A 127 5.28 -15.16 -0.37
C GLN A 127 5.32 -13.64 -0.18
N TYR A 128 4.17 -13.07 0.19
CA TYR A 128 4.06 -11.69 0.67
C TYR A 128 4.21 -11.63 2.20
N SER A 129 3.64 -12.61 2.90
CA SER A 129 3.75 -12.81 4.35
C SER A 129 3.76 -14.30 4.69
N ASP A 130 3.85 -14.66 5.96
CA ASP A 130 3.79 -16.06 6.41
C ASP A 130 2.48 -16.79 6.05
N THR A 131 1.41 -16.03 5.77
CA THR A 131 0.06 -16.56 5.52
C THR A 131 -0.50 -16.20 4.15
N MET A 132 0.20 -15.41 3.33
CA MET A 132 -0.33 -14.94 2.04
C MET A 132 0.75 -14.89 0.97
N THR A 133 0.39 -15.32 -0.24
CA THR A 133 1.17 -15.07 -1.45
C THR A 133 1.00 -13.64 -1.95
N TRP A 134 1.87 -13.21 -2.86
CA TRP A 134 1.68 -11.96 -3.59
C TRP A 134 0.40 -11.97 -4.43
N ASP A 135 0.00 -13.12 -4.96
CA ASP A 135 -1.28 -13.27 -5.66
C ASP A 135 -2.46 -12.99 -4.72
N ASP A 136 -2.46 -13.58 -3.51
CA ASP A 136 -3.49 -13.33 -2.49
C ASP A 136 -3.58 -11.85 -2.12
N TYR A 137 -2.43 -11.19 -1.97
CA TYR A 137 -2.37 -9.76 -1.69
C TYR A 137 -3.05 -8.94 -2.80
N PHE A 138 -2.70 -9.17 -4.07
CA PHE A 138 -3.30 -8.40 -5.17
C PHE A 138 -4.76 -8.76 -5.44
N GLN A 139 -5.18 -10.01 -5.20
CA GLN A 139 -6.60 -10.37 -5.19
C GLN A 139 -7.37 -9.60 -4.11
N GLN A 140 -6.80 -9.48 -2.90
CA GLN A 140 -7.40 -8.71 -1.81
C GLN A 140 -7.49 -7.21 -2.17
N GLN A 141 -6.44 -6.64 -2.77
CA GLN A 141 -6.48 -5.25 -3.25
C GLN A 141 -7.54 -5.05 -4.34
N ALA A 142 -7.67 -5.97 -5.30
CA ALA A 142 -8.69 -5.90 -6.35
C ALA A 142 -10.11 -5.89 -5.76
N VAL A 143 -10.39 -6.77 -4.80
CA VAL A 143 -11.68 -6.80 -4.12
C VAL A 143 -11.94 -5.51 -3.34
N ASN A 144 -10.94 -5.00 -2.60
CA ASN A 144 -11.10 -3.74 -1.86
C ASN A 144 -11.38 -2.55 -2.79
N GLN A 145 -10.70 -2.47 -3.94
CA GLN A 145 -10.97 -1.44 -4.94
C GLN A 145 -12.38 -1.57 -5.52
N LEU A 146 -12.80 -2.78 -5.88
CA LEU A 146 -14.17 -3.04 -6.37
C LEU A 146 -15.20 -2.62 -5.34
N LYS A 147 -15.03 -2.99 -4.06
CA LYS A 147 -15.91 -2.54 -2.97
C LYS A 147 -16.03 -1.02 -2.94
N ASN A 148 -14.91 -0.31 -2.94
CA ASN A 148 -14.90 1.15 -2.86
C ASN A 148 -15.58 1.79 -4.08
N VAL A 149 -15.25 1.33 -5.29
CA VAL A 149 -15.79 1.88 -6.54
C VAL A 149 -17.30 1.69 -6.61
N TYR A 150 -17.80 0.49 -6.33
CA TYR A 150 -19.23 0.23 -6.36
C TYR A 150 -19.97 1.00 -5.27
N ALA A 151 -19.43 1.05 -4.04
CA ALA A 151 -20.10 1.78 -2.96
C ALA A 151 -20.21 3.29 -3.26
N LEU A 152 -19.13 3.89 -3.77
CA LEU A 152 -19.12 5.31 -4.16
C LEU A 152 -20.03 5.59 -5.35
N THR A 153 -20.01 4.74 -6.38
CA THR A 153 -20.86 4.96 -7.56
C THR A 153 -22.34 4.72 -7.28
N ASP A 154 -22.68 3.73 -6.45
CA ASP A 154 -24.05 3.52 -6.00
C ASP A 154 -24.58 4.72 -5.21
N GLU A 155 -23.77 5.27 -4.28
CA GLU A 155 -24.17 6.44 -3.50
C GLU A 155 -24.24 7.71 -4.37
N ALA A 156 -23.29 7.91 -5.29
CA ALA A 156 -23.33 8.98 -6.27
C ALA A 156 -24.64 8.93 -7.08
N ASN A 157 -25.02 7.74 -7.56
CA ASN A 157 -26.27 7.52 -8.28
C ASN A 157 -27.51 7.76 -7.40
N GLU A 158 -27.49 7.33 -6.13
CA GLU A 158 -28.58 7.56 -5.18
C GLU A 158 -28.78 9.06 -4.90
N LYS A 159 -27.68 9.81 -4.76
CA LYS A 159 -27.71 11.26 -4.56
C LYS A 159 -27.92 12.07 -5.84
N GLY A 160 -27.86 11.43 -7.00
CA GLY A 160 -28.01 12.07 -8.30
C GLY A 160 -26.81 12.96 -8.67
N PHE A 161 -25.61 12.59 -8.24
CA PHE A 161 -24.35 13.22 -8.64
C PHE A 161 -24.07 12.87 -10.12
N GLU A 162 -23.79 13.89 -10.94
CA GLU A 162 -23.50 13.74 -12.36
C GLU A 162 -22.04 14.08 -12.63
N TYR A 163 -21.34 13.21 -13.37
CA TYR A 163 -19.96 13.41 -13.79
C TYR A 163 -19.76 12.89 -15.22
N ASP A 164 -19.09 13.67 -16.06
CA ASP A 164 -18.77 13.29 -17.43
C ASP A 164 -17.37 12.68 -17.50
N ALA A 165 -17.30 11.35 -17.47
CA ALA A 165 -16.05 10.60 -17.51
C ALA A 165 -15.47 10.44 -18.92
N SER A 166 -15.99 11.16 -19.93
CA SER A 166 -15.49 11.03 -21.30
C SER A 166 -14.02 11.46 -21.45
N SER A 167 -13.59 12.50 -20.74
CA SER A 167 -12.18 12.92 -20.70
C SER A 167 -11.28 11.86 -20.07
N ASP A 168 -11.72 11.20 -19.00
CA ASP A 168 -10.90 10.22 -18.27
C ASP A 168 -10.50 9.04 -19.17
N TYR A 169 -11.44 8.58 -20.00
CA TYR A 169 -11.16 7.54 -20.97
C TYR A 169 -10.27 8.04 -22.12
N ASP A 170 -10.50 9.24 -22.63
CA ASP A 170 -9.69 9.81 -23.72
C ASP A 170 -8.23 10.04 -23.28
N ASP A 171 -8.02 10.47 -22.04
CA ASP A 171 -6.70 10.63 -21.44
C ASP A 171 -6.00 9.27 -21.28
N MET A 172 -6.71 8.27 -20.75
CA MET A 172 -6.16 6.91 -20.64
C MET A 172 -5.79 6.33 -22.01
N VAL A 173 -6.64 6.51 -23.03
CA VAL A 173 -6.37 6.09 -24.40
C VAL A 173 -5.13 6.79 -24.96
N THR A 174 -4.97 8.08 -24.67
CA THR A 174 -3.80 8.87 -25.10
C THR A 174 -2.52 8.32 -24.47
N SER A 175 -2.53 8.03 -23.17
CA SER A 175 -1.39 7.40 -22.48
C SER A 175 -1.08 6.02 -23.06
N ILE A 176 -2.09 5.15 -23.24
CA ILE A 176 -1.93 3.81 -23.81
C ILE A 176 -1.31 3.87 -25.20
N LYS A 177 -1.76 4.80 -26.06
CA LYS A 177 -1.20 5.00 -27.40
C LYS A 177 0.27 5.38 -27.37
N SER A 178 0.62 6.32 -26.50
CA SER A 178 2.01 6.76 -26.34
C SER A 178 2.92 5.60 -25.91
N TYR A 179 2.53 4.85 -24.89
CA TYR A 179 3.34 3.72 -24.41
C TYR A 179 3.38 2.55 -25.40
N ALA A 180 2.27 2.24 -26.07
CA ALA A 180 2.23 1.22 -27.12
C ALA A 180 3.18 1.58 -28.28
N GLN A 181 3.21 2.86 -28.68
CA GLN A 181 4.12 3.36 -29.71
C GLN A 181 5.58 3.23 -29.28
N GLN A 182 5.93 3.60 -28.04
CA GLN A 182 7.28 3.48 -27.50
C GLN A 182 7.78 2.02 -27.47
N GLN A 183 6.87 1.08 -27.18
CA GLN A 183 7.19 -0.35 -27.14
C GLN A 183 7.07 -1.06 -28.50
N GLY A 184 6.57 -0.38 -29.54
CA GLY A 184 6.37 -0.94 -30.87
C GLY A 184 5.29 -2.03 -30.92
N VAL A 185 4.29 -1.98 -30.04
CA VAL A 185 3.17 -2.93 -29.97
C VAL A 185 1.84 -2.25 -30.31
N SER A 186 0.78 -3.02 -30.60
CA SER A 186 -0.55 -2.45 -30.79
C SER A 186 -1.18 -2.01 -29.46
N GLU A 187 -2.09 -1.03 -29.50
CA GLU A 187 -2.85 -0.54 -28.33
C GLU A 187 -3.51 -1.69 -27.55
N ASP A 188 -4.16 -2.63 -28.23
CA ASP A 188 -4.77 -3.81 -27.59
C ASP A 188 -3.73 -4.78 -26.98
N GLU A 189 -2.52 -4.85 -27.54
CA GLU A 189 -1.48 -5.73 -27.00
C GLU A 189 -0.85 -5.12 -25.75
N TYR A 190 -0.70 -3.79 -25.74
CA TYR A 190 -0.34 -3.05 -24.54
C TYR A 190 -1.44 -3.13 -23.47
N CYS A 191 -2.72 -3.00 -23.83
CA CYS A 191 -3.81 -3.17 -22.86
C CYS A 191 -3.76 -4.54 -22.19
N LYS A 192 -3.42 -5.61 -22.93
CA LYS A 192 -3.30 -6.95 -22.34
C LYS A 192 -2.13 -7.08 -21.37
N SER A 193 -1.00 -6.43 -21.65
CA SER A 193 0.14 -6.47 -20.73
C SER A 193 -0.13 -5.67 -19.45
N VAL A 194 -0.96 -4.62 -19.53
CA VAL A 194 -1.28 -3.73 -18.39
C VAL A 194 -2.51 -4.19 -17.60
N PHE A 195 -3.54 -4.76 -18.23
CA PHE A 195 -4.82 -5.06 -17.59
C PHE A 195 -5.24 -6.53 -17.66
N GLY A 196 -4.37 -7.40 -18.20
CA GLY A 196 -4.61 -8.84 -18.29
C GLY A 196 -5.01 -9.32 -19.68
N SER A 197 -4.89 -10.63 -19.92
CA SER A 197 -4.94 -11.22 -21.26
C SER A 197 -6.25 -11.01 -22.02
N ASP A 198 -7.35 -10.77 -21.31
CA ASP A 198 -8.69 -10.59 -21.86
C ASP A 198 -9.02 -9.10 -22.13
N ALA A 199 -8.12 -8.18 -21.78
CA ALA A 199 -8.32 -6.74 -21.94
C ALA A 199 -8.25 -6.30 -23.40
N THR A 200 -9.11 -5.36 -23.76
CA THR A 200 -9.10 -4.61 -25.02
C THR A 200 -9.31 -3.14 -24.72
N LEU A 201 -8.87 -2.26 -25.61
CA LEU A 201 -9.01 -0.82 -25.37
C LEU A 201 -10.48 -0.40 -25.16
N GLU A 202 -11.39 -0.89 -26.01
CA GLU A 202 -12.84 -0.63 -25.86
C GLU A 202 -13.44 -1.37 -24.65
N GLY A 203 -12.90 -2.54 -24.29
CA GLY A 203 -13.41 -3.37 -23.21
C GLY A 203 -13.16 -2.80 -21.82
N ILE A 204 -12.10 -2.00 -21.63
CA ILE A 204 -11.80 -1.35 -20.34
C ILE A 204 -12.61 -0.08 -20.09
N LYS A 205 -13.19 0.52 -21.15
CA LYS A 205 -13.95 1.77 -21.08
C LYS A 205 -14.94 1.86 -19.90
N PRO A 206 -15.86 0.90 -19.69
CA PRO A 206 -16.82 1.00 -18.59
C PRO A 206 -16.15 1.03 -17.20
N TYR A 207 -14.98 0.40 -17.03
CA TYR A 207 -14.27 0.36 -15.75
C TYR A 207 -13.55 1.68 -15.48
N VAL A 208 -13.03 2.32 -16.54
CA VAL A 208 -12.45 3.67 -16.46
C VAL A 208 -13.52 4.69 -16.10
N GLU A 209 -14.66 4.67 -16.80
CA GLU A 209 -15.78 5.59 -16.53
C GLU A 209 -16.33 5.42 -15.10
N MET A 210 -16.46 4.17 -14.63
CA MET A 210 -16.93 3.88 -13.27
C MET A 210 -15.93 4.36 -12.21
N SER A 211 -14.62 4.14 -12.44
CA SER A 211 -13.57 4.59 -11.51
C SER A 211 -13.42 6.12 -11.51
N GLY A 212 -13.64 6.77 -12.66
CA GLY A 212 -13.71 8.23 -12.78
C GLY A 212 -14.85 8.83 -11.98
N LEU A 213 -16.07 8.30 -12.15
CA LEU A 213 -17.24 8.70 -11.34
C LEU A 213 -17.01 8.50 -9.84
N ALA A 214 -16.48 7.34 -9.44
CA ALA A 214 -16.16 7.06 -8.03
C ALA A 214 -15.17 8.09 -7.46
N SER A 215 -14.11 8.39 -8.21
CA SER A 215 -13.06 9.34 -7.80
C SER A 215 -13.59 10.77 -7.72
N ALA A 216 -14.39 11.19 -8.71
CA ALA A 216 -15.01 12.51 -8.72
C ALA A 216 -15.96 12.69 -7.53
N TYR A 217 -16.80 11.68 -7.25
CA TYR A 217 -17.71 11.72 -6.12
C TYR A 217 -16.98 11.65 -4.77
N TYR A 218 -15.92 10.85 -4.66
CA TYR A 218 -15.07 10.82 -3.46
C TYR A 218 -14.44 12.20 -3.17
N ASN A 219 -13.98 12.90 -4.20
CA ASN A 219 -13.44 14.25 -4.07
C ASN A 219 -14.54 15.27 -3.71
N ASP A 220 -15.73 15.18 -4.29
CA ASP A 220 -16.89 16.01 -3.93
C ASP A 220 -17.24 15.84 -2.45
N VAL A 221 -17.31 14.60 -1.96
CA VAL A 221 -17.51 14.32 -0.53
C VAL A 221 -16.39 14.90 0.32
N LYS A 222 -15.12 14.74 -0.09
CA LYS A 222 -13.97 15.30 0.63
C LYS A 222 -14.05 16.83 0.74
N ASP A 223 -14.41 17.51 -0.33
CA ASP A 223 -14.49 18.97 -0.39
C ASP A 223 -15.66 19.52 0.43
N ASP A 224 -16.75 18.75 0.54
CA ASP A 224 -17.91 19.04 1.39
C ASP A 224 -17.66 18.79 2.89
N ILE A 225 -16.57 18.12 3.28
CA ILE A 225 -16.24 17.90 4.69
C ILE A 225 -15.82 19.24 5.34
N GLU A 226 -16.72 19.75 6.18
CA GLU A 226 -16.41 20.88 7.06
C GLU A 226 -15.60 20.43 8.29
N VAL A 227 -14.50 21.16 8.54
CA VAL A 227 -13.68 21.03 9.75
C VAL A 227 -13.70 22.36 10.50
N PRO A 228 -14.51 22.48 11.57
CA PRO A 228 -14.60 23.68 12.38
C PRO A 228 -13.29 24.04 13.10
N ASP A 229 -13.06 25.35 13.30
CA ASP A 229 -11.88 25.85 14.01
C ASP A 229 -11.75 25.29 15.44
N ASP A 230 -12.86 25.02 16.14
CA ASP A 230 -12.84 24.45 17.49
C ASP A 230 -12.36 22.99 17.51
N GLU A 231 -12.67 22.22 16.46
CA GLU A 231 -12.16 20.86 16.28
C GLU A 231 -10.64 20.87 16.06
N ILE A 232 -10.16 21.79 15.22
CA ILE A 232 -8.72 21.97 14.94
C ILE A 232 -7.97 22.37 16.22
N ASN A 233 -8.50 23.35 16.96
CA ASN A 233 -7.88 23.80 18.21
C ASN A 233 -7.87 22.71 19.27
N THR A 234 -8.95 21.93 19.39
CA THR A 234 -9.02 20.79 20.32
C THR A 234 -7.98 19.73 19.95
N TYR A 235 -7.90 19.37 18.66
CA TYR A 235 -6.92 18.41 18.18
C TYR A 235 -5.48 18.89 18.44
N TYR A 236 -5.18 20.16 18.16
CA TYR A 236 -3.89 20.76 18.50
C TYR A 236 -3.61 20.64 20.00
N ASP A 237 -4.60 20.98 20.84
CA ASP A 237 -4.43 21.00 22.28
C ASP A 237 -4.08 19.63 22.87
N GLU A 238 -4.65 18.57 22.30
CA GLU A 238 -4.41 17.17 22.66
C GLU A 238 -3.09 16.61 22.06
N ASN A 239 -2.55 17.25 21.02
CA ASN A 239 -1.42 16.74 20.24
C ASN A 239 -0.26 17.75 20.10
N LYS A 240 -0.12 18.70 21.04
CA LYS A 240 0.85 19.82 20.94
C LYS A 240 2.27 19.38 20.61
N ASP A 241 2.71 18.23 21.12
CA ASP A 241 4.06 17.70 20.91
C ASP A 241 4.38 17.40 19.43
N ASN A 242 3.35 17.16 18.62
CA ASN A 242 3.50 16.87 17.19
C ASN A 242 3.63 18.17 16.35
N TYR A 243 3.18 19.30 16.89
CA TYR A 243 3.06 20.56 16.15
C TYR A 243 3.97 21.65 16.66
N ASP A 244 4.26 21.69 17.96
CA ASP A 244 5.17 22.66 18.52
C ASP A 244 6.61 22.41 18.07
N SER A 245 7.35 23.49 17.99
CA SER A 245 8.79 23.52 17.80
C SER A 245 9.46 23.87 19.13
N VAL A 246 10.69 23.40 19.33
CA VAL A 246 11.52 23.78 20.48
C VAL A 246 12.84 24.37 20.01
N ASP A 247 13.26 25.42 20.71
CA ASP A 247 14.60 25.97 20.67
C ASP A 247 15.33 25.55 21.95
N TYR A 248 16.57 25.09 21.81
CA TYR A 248 17.38 24.65 22.94
C TYR A 248 18.87 24.70 22.63
N ARG A 249 19.70 24.64 23.68
CA ARG A 249 21.13 24.35 23.54
C ARG A 249 21.44 22.99 24.10
N VAL A 250 22.37 22.30 23.46
CA VAL A 250 22.81 20.97 23.90
C VAL A 250 24.32 20.83 23.77
N CYS A 251 24.91 20.09 24.70
CA CYS A 251 26.31 19.70 24.69
C CYS A 251 26.39 18.20 24.92
N LYS A 252 26.89 17.48 23.90
CA LYS A 252 27.18 16.05 24.00
C LYS A 252 28.58 15.85 24.57
N ILE A 253 28.68 15.05 25.61
CA ILE A 253 29.92 14.65 26.28
C ILE A 253 29.97 13.13 26.25
N GLU A 254 30.69 12.58 25.28
CA GLU A 254 30.96 11.15 25.16
C GLU A 254 31.94 10.68 26.23
N ALA A 255 31.70 9.47 26.75
CA ALA A 255 32.63 8.76 27.59
C ALA A 255 33.84 8.32 26.74
N ASP A 256 35.02 8.48 27.32
CA ASP A 256 36.27 8.01 26.72
C ASP A 256 36.36 6.50 26.92
N MET A 257 35.67 5.77 26.04
CA MET A 257 35.58 4.31 26.12
C MET A 257 36.96 3.71 25.83
N PRO A 258 37.40 2.68 26.58
CA PRO A 258 38.59 1.93 26.20
C PRO A 258 38.39 1.36 24.79
N GLU A 259 39.41 1.44 23.93
CA GLU A 259 39.35 0.83 22.60
C GLU A 259 38.99 -0.65 22.76
N GLU A 260 37.86 -1.08 22.17
CA GLU A 260 37.60 -2.52 22.02
C GLU A 260 38.70 -3.04 21.08
N GLU A 261 39.59 -3.90 21.61
CA GLU A 261 40.37 -4.76 20.73
C GLU A 261 39.40 -5.75 20.09
N THR A 262 38.79 -5.35 18.97
CA THR A 262 38.08 -6.28 18.11
C THR A 262 39.09 -7.34 17.68
N GLU A 263 38.92 -8.58 18.14
CA GLU A 263 39.55 -9.75 17.54
C GLU A 263 39.04 -9.92 16.09
N THR A 264 39.49 -9.06 15.19
CA THR A 264 39.46 -9.32 13.75
C THR A 264 40.81 -9.90 13.36
N GLU A 265 41.04 -11.17 13.68
CA GLU A 265 42.06 -11.96 12.98
C GLU A 265 41.55 -13.37 12.69
N THR A 266 40.45 -13.49 11.95
CA THR A 266 40.22 -14.67 11.09
C THR A 266 39.32 -14.30 9.92
N GLU A 267 39.87 -13.66 8.88
CA GLU A 267 39.43 -13.81 7.47
C GLU A 267 40.30 -12.93 6.57
N ALA A 268 41.55 -13.34 6.35
CA ALA A 268 42.37 -12.81 5.26
C ALA A 268 43.23 -13.94 4.66
N GLN A 269 42.58 -15.01 4.20
CA GLN A 269 43.23 -15.94 3.27
C GLN A 269 42.24 -16.66 2.36
N THR A 270 41.39 -15.92 1.65
CA THR A 270 40.91 -16.32 0.33
C THR A 270 40.66 -15.08 -0.51
N GLU A 271 41.13 -15.13 -1.75
CA GLU A 271 40.94 -14.16 -2.83
C GLU A 271 41.47 -12.72 -2.66
N THR A 272 42.69 -12.53 -3.16
CA THR A 272 42.90 -11.45 -4.14
C THR A 272 43.96 -11.91 -5.15
N ALA A 273 43.46 -12.63 -6.15
CA ALA A 273 44.14 -12.83 -7.42
C ALA A 273 43.32 -12.11 -8.49
N ALA A 274 43.60 -10.82 -8.71
CA ALA A 274 43.24 -9.99 -9.87
C ALA A 274 43.57 -8.54 -9.46
N GLU A 275 44.40 -7.73 -10.10
CA GLU A 275 45.19 -7.76 -11.32
C GLU A 275 46.36 -6.78 -11.10
N SER A 276 47.57 -7.13 -11.54
CA SER A 276 48.42 -6.26 -12.35
C SER A 276 49.73 -6.97 -12.69
N ILE A 277 49.71 -7.57 -13.88
CA ILE A 277 50.79 -7.82 -14.84
C ILE A 277 52.18 -7.24 -14.51
N SER A 278 53.24 -8.06 -14.64
CA SER A 278 54.12 -8.03 -15.82
C SER A 278 55.36 -8.93 -15.66
N GLU A 279 55.43 -9.91 -16.56
CA GLU A 279 56.61 -10.37 -17.31
C GLU A 279 57.89 -10.93 -16.63
N THR A 280 58.21 -12.14 -17.10
CA THR A 280 59.53 -12.70 -17.43
C THR A 280 60.40 -13.42 -16.38
N ALA A 281 60.49 -14.73 -16.62
CA ALA A 281 61.72 -15.49 -16.87
C ALA A 281 62.53 -16.06 -15.68
N ALA A 282 62.40 -17.40 -15.60
CA ALA A 282 63.49 -18.37 -15.66
C ALA A 282 64.26 -18.76 -14.38
N GLU A 283 64.11 -20.06 -14.10
CA GLU A 283 65.17 -21.04 -13.80
C GLU A 283 65.68 -21.26 -12.37
N SER A 284 65.89 -22.57 -12.11
CA SER A 284 66.96 -23.16 -11.28
C SER A 284 66.65 -23.35 -9.79
N THR A 285 66.07 -24.49 -9.40
CA THR A 285 66.72 -25.74 -8.92
C THR A 285 67.48 -25.68 -7.60
N SER A 286 67.15 -26.65 -6.74
CA SER A 286 67.95 -27.22 -5.64
C SER A 286 68.21 -26.28 -4.45
N GLU A 287 68.33 -26.70 -3.20
CA GLU A 287 68.74 -27.99 -2.67
C GLU A 287 68.34 -28.04 -1.18
N THR A 288 68.05 -29.26 -0.72
CA THR A 288 68.05 -29.78 0.65
C THR A 288 68.88 -29.01 1.69
N ALA A 289 68.31 -28.78 2.89
CA ALA A 289 68.72 -29.44 4.14
C ALA A 289 68.13 -28.77 5.40
N VAL A 290 68.04 -29.60 6.45
CA VAL A 290 68.05 -29.29 7.89
C VAL A 290 66.73 -29.53 8.65
N THR A 291 66.62 -30.79 9.09
CA THR A 291 66.48 -31.23 10.49
C THR A 291 65.54 -30.50 11.44
N GLU A 292 64.57 -31.28 11.92
CA GLU A 292 63.82 -31.21 13.19
C GLU A 292 64.22 -30.12 14.20
N THR A 293 63.24 -29.29 14.57
CA THR A 293 62.99 -29.01 15.99
C THR A 293 61.48 -28.84 16.17
N GLN A 294 60.90 -29.82 16.84
CA GLN A 294 59.57 -29.78 17.45
C GLN A 294 59.58 -28.66 18.49
N ILE A 295 58.79 -27.61 18.29
CA ILE A 295 58.32 -26.74 19.36
C ILE A 295 56.80 -26.76 19.26
N GLU A 296 56.21 -27.21 20.35
CA GLU A 296 54.78 -27.32 20.59
C GLU A 296 54.11 -25.99 20.27
N THR A 297 53.13 -26.02 19.38
CA THR A 297 52.08 -25.00 19.31
C THR A 297 51.21 -25.17 20.54
N GLU A 298 51.51 -24.41 21.60
CA GLU A 298 50.54 -24.09 22.64
C GLU A 298 49.45 -23.24 21.99
N SER A 299 48.36 -23.91 21.63
CA SER A 299 47.07 -23.26 21.45
C SER A 299 46.67 -22.74 22.83
N GLU A 300 46.92 -21.46 23.11
CA GLU A 300 46.36 -20.76 24.26
C GLU A 300 44.85 -20.62 24.04
N THR A 301 44.10 -21.67 24.39
CA THR A 301 42.70 -21.51 24.73
C THR A 301 42.65 -20.77 26.06
N MET A 302 42.32 -19.48 26.03
CA MET A 302 42.02 -18.70 27.24
C MET A 302 41.11 -19.52 28.17
N SER A 303 41.49 -19.61 29.45
CA SER A 303 40.64 -20.25 30.45
C SER A 303 39.36 -19.43 30.63
N ALA A 304 38.22 -20.07 30.90
CA ALA A 304 36.96 -19.37 31.17
C ALA A 304 37.08 -18.33 32.31
N GLU A 305 37.99 -18.53 33.27
CA GLU A 305 38.29 -17.55 34.33
C GLU A 305 39.04 -16.30 33.82
N GLU A 306 39.87 -16.40 32.78
CA GLU A 306 40.57 -15.25 32.19
C GLU A 306 39.63 -14.44 31.28
N SER A 307 38.73 -15.09 30.54
CA SER A 307 37.69 -14.38 29.78
C SER A 307 36.68 -13.67 30.69
N GLU A 308 36.31 -14.28 31.81
CA GLU A 308 35.44 -13.63 32.82
C GLU A 308 36.15 -12.46 33.51
N ALA A 309 37.46 -12.55 33.75
CA ALA A 309 38.24 -11.45 34.34
C ALA A 309 38.44 -10.29 33.35
N ALA A 310 38.66 -10.57 32.07
CA ALA A 310 38.78 -9.56 31.02
C ALA A 310 37.45 -8.81 30.81
N ALA A 311 36.34 -9.54 30.65
CA ALA A 311 35.01 -8.93 30.50
C ALA A 311 34.64 -8.07 31.71
N LYS A 312 34.99 -8.52 32.93
CA LYS A 312 34.77 -7.72 34.14
C LYS A 312 35.62 -6.45 34.19
N ALA A 313 36.89 -6.51 33.77
CA ALA A 313 37.77 -5.35 33.76
C ALA A 313 37.34 -4.30 32.72
N GLU A 314 36.84 -4.75 31.57
CA GLU A 314 36.26 -3.90 30.54
C GLU A 314 34.98 -3.21 31.02
N GLU A 315 34.10 -3.92 31.72
CA GLU A 315 32.89 -3.32 32.30
C GLU A 315 33.21 -2.31 33.42
N GLU A 316 34.17 -2.61 34.30
CA GLU A 316 34.66 -1.65 35.30
C GLU A 316 35.29 -0.39 34.65
N ALA A 317 35.99 -0.55 33.51
CA ALA A 317 36.56 0.57 32.75
C ALA A 317 35.48 1.43 32.08
N LYS A 318 34.45 0.80 31.50
CA LYS A 318 33.28 1.49 30.95
C LYS A 318 32.52 2.28 32.01
N GLU A 319 32.28 1.69 33.19
CA GLU A 319 31.65 2.40 34.32
C GLU A 319 32.48 3.61 34.76
N ALA A 320 33.81 3.47 34.82
CA ALA A 320 34.70 4.57 35.14
C ALA A 320 34.66 5.70 34.09
N ALA A 321 34.70 5.36 32.80
CA ALA A 321 34.61 6.32 31.71
C ALA A 321 33.27 7.10 31.73
N MET A 322 32.16 6.40 31.96
CA MET A 322 30.84 7.02 32.13
C MET A 322 30.79 7.93 33.37
N ALA A 323 31.40 7.52 34.49
CA ALA A 323 31.45 8.34 35.69
C ALA A 323 32.26 9.63 35.48
N GLU A 324 33.36 9.57 34.72
CA GLU A 324 34.15 10.75 34.36
C GLU A 324 33.38 11.69 33.42
N ALA A 325 32.71 11.15 32.40
CA ALA A 325 31.85 11.93 31.51
C ALA A 325 30.70 12.60 32.27
N LYS A 326 30.07 11.87 33.20
CA LYS A 326 29.06 12.42 34.11
C LYS A 326 29.61 13.58 34.95
N ALA A 327 30.80 13.42 35.53
CA ALA A 327 31.42 14.47 36.33
C ALA A 327 31.72 15.73 35.50
N LYS A 328 32.13 15.58 34.23
CA LYS A 328 32.29 16.70 33.30
C LYS A 328 30.95 17.36 32.99
N ALA A 329 29.90 16.59 32.75
CA ALA A 329 28.55 17.10 32.50
C ALA A 329 27.99 17.88 33.70
N ASP A 330 28.14 17.34 34.91
CA ASP A 330 27.70 17.99 36.15
C ASP A 330 28.52 19.28 36.43
N ASP A 331 29.83 19.28 36.14
CA ASP A 331 30.67 20.48 36.26
C ASP A 331 30.24 21.57 35.25
N MET A 332 29.95 21.19 33.99
CA MET A 332 29.40 22.11 33.00
C MET A 332 28.06 22.68 33.46
N LEU A 333 27.13 21.82 33.89
CA LEU A 333 25.82 22.22 34.41
C LEU A 333 25.94 23.26 35.52
N SER A 334 26.88 23.07 36.46
CA SER A 334 27.11 24.00 37.57
C SER A 334 27.60 25.40 37.14
N LYS A 335 28.12 25.53 35.92
CA LYS A 335 28.63 26.79 35.34
C LYS A 335 27.59 27.50 34.47
N ILE A 336 26.46 26.85 34.18
CA ILE A 336 25.37 27.44 33.41
C ILE A 336 24.45 28.21 34.35
N THR A 337 24.36 29.52 34.14
CA THR A 337 23.44 30.41 34.86
C THR A 337 22.38 31.04 33.94
N ASP A 338 22.66 31.08 32.65
CA ASP A 338 21.83 31.62 31.58
C ASP A 338 22.31 31.09 30.21
N GLU A 339 21.57 31.40 29.14
CA GLU A 339 21.92 30.98 27.78
C GLU A 339 23.34 31.40 27.36
N ALA A 340 23.77 32.62 27.71
CA ALA A 340 25.07 33.15 27.31
C ALA A 340 26.23 32.44 28.01
N SER A 341 26.03 32.04 29.26
CA SER A 341 27.00 31.24 30.02
C SER A 341 27.16 29.85 29.41
N PHE A 342 26.09 29.24 28.89
CA PHE A 342 26.16 27.96 28.17
C PHE A 342 27.07 28.07 26.95
N GLU A 343 26.81 29.04 26.08
CA GLU A 343 27.60 29.26 24.86
C GLU A 343 29.08 29.49 25.18
N LYS A 344 29.36 30.21 26.27
CA LYS A 344 30.73 30.49 26.70
C LYS A 344 31.50 29.25 27.13
N VAL A 345 30.85 28.32 27.85
CA VAL A 345 31.52 27.12 28.36
C VAL A 345 31.47 25.94 27.39
N TYR A 346 30.57 25.95 26.41
CA TYR A 346 30.35 24.86 25.46
C TYR A 346 31.64 24.24 24.89
N GLY A 347 32.52 25.07 24.33
CA GLY A 347 33.76 24.60 23.69
C GLY A 347 34.78 23.95 24.62
N ASP A 348 34.63 24.12 25.95
CA ASP A 348 35.51 23.50 26.94
C ASP A 348 35.08 22.05 27.27
N TYR A 349 33.85 21.65 26.92
CA TYR A 349 33.26 20.37 27.32
C TYR A 349 32.79 19.49 26.18
N ALA A 350 32.29 20.10 25.10
CA ALA A 350 31.71 19.35 23.99
C ALA A 350 32.74 18.38 23.40
N THR A 351 32.33 17.13 23.18
CA THR A 351 33.17 16.15 22.49
C THR A 351 33.51 16.62 21.08
N ASP A 352 32.54 17.24 20.39
CA ASP A 352 32.75 17.88 19.09
C ASP A 352 32.29 19.36 19.13
N ALA A 353 33.24 20.24 19.39
CA ALA A 353 33.01 21.69 19.40
C ALA A 353 32.88 22.32 17.98
N SER A 354 32.94 21.53 16.90
CA SER A 354 32.70 22.02 15.54
C SER A 354 31.21 22.21 15.22
N THR A 355 30.34 21.53 15.98
CA THR A 355 28.88 21.66 15.88
C THR A 355 28.36 22.80 16.76
N ASP A 356 27.37 23.55 16.27
CA ASP A 356 26.72 24.58 17.09
C ASP A 356 25.85 23.93 18.17
N SER A 357 25.98 24.42 19.40
CA SER A 357 25.11 24.02 20.51
C SER A 357 23.65 24.39 20.29
N LEU A 358 23.37 25.48 19.56
CA LEU A 358 22.03 26.02 19.40
C LEU A 358 21.25 25.24 18.34
N ASN A 359 20.09 24.74 18.76
CA ASN A 359 19.11 24.09 17.91
C ASN A 359 17.83 24.92 17.90
N THR A 360 17.35 25.27 16.72
CA THR A 360 16.14 26.07 16.55
C THR A 360 15.09 25.36 15.72
N GLY A 361 13.81 25.62 16.02
CA GLY A 361 12.68 25.12 15.24
C GLY A 361 12.55 23.60 15.21
N LYS A 362 13.10 22.88 16.20
CA LYS A 362 13.15 21.41 16.17
C LYS A 362 11.82 20.80 16.56
N LYS A 363 11.37 19.79 15.81
CA LYS A 363 10.21 18.95 16.16
C LYS A 363 10.63 17.81 17.08
N LYS A 364 9.73 17.33 17.94
CA LYS A 364 10.02 16.23 18.89
C LYS A 364 10.61 14.99 18.20
N SER A 365 10.04 14.60 17.05
CA SER A 365 10.48 13.46 16.24
C SER A 365 11.88 13.62 15.64
N SER A 366 12.42 14.83 15.56
CA SER A 366 13.75 15.12 14.99
C SER A 366 14.88 15.14 16.02
N ILE A 367 14.56 14.99 17.30
CA ILE A 367 15.53 15.13 18.40
C ILE A 367 15.93 13.74 18.90
N SER A 368 17.24 13.51 18.95
CA SER A 368 17.85 12.32 19.51
C SER A 368 18.89 12.71 20.57
N PRO A 369 19.02 11.97 21.68
CA PRO A 369 18.23 10.78 22.05
C PRO A 369 16.80 11.12 22.50
N THR A 370 15.93 10.10 22.52
CA THR A 370 14.51 10.23 22.89
C THR A 370 14.29 10.89 24.25
N ASP A 371 15.18 10.66 25.22
CA ASP A 371 15.08 11.27 26.55
C ASP A 371 15.32 12.78 26.53
N VAL A 372 16.19 13.27 25.64
CA VAL A 372 16.34 14.72 25.39
C VAL A 372 15.06 15.28 24.79
N ALA A 373 14.48 14.59 23.79
CA ALA A 373 13.21 15.01 23.20
C ALA A 373 12.07 15.05 24.23
N ASN A 374 11.94 14.01 25.06
CA ASN A 374 10.91 13.94 26.11
C ASN A 374 11.08 15.05 27.14
N TRP A 375 12.31 15.34 27.57
CA TRP A 375 12.57 16.40 28.54
C TRP A 375 12.28 17.80 27.99
N LEU A 376 12.60 18.05 26.71
CA LEU A 376 12.34 19.33 26.04
C LEU A 376 10.85 19.59 25.80
N PHE A 377 10.05 18.54 25.61
CA PHE A 377 8.61 18.62 25.37
C PHE A 377 7.76 18.40 26.63
N ASP A 378 8.39 18.31 27.81
CA ASP A 378 7.68 18.29 29.09
C ASP A 378 6.93 19.61 29.31
N ALA A 379 5.64 19.52 29.67
CA ALA A 379 4.75 20.67 29.78
C ALA A 379 5.12 21.65 30.91
N ASP A 380 5.93 21.21 31.88
CA ASP A 380 6.38 22.05 33.00
C ASP A 380 7.65 22.85 32.67
N ARG A 381 8.21 22.72 31.46
CA ARG A 381 9.44 23.42 31.06
C ARG A 381 9.30 24.93 31.04
N GLN A 382 10.33 25.60 31.56
CA GLN A 382 10.46 27.06 31.55
C GLN A 382 11.80 27.46 30.93
N ALA A 383 11.82 28.59 30.21
CA ALA A 383 13.03 29.15 29.64
C ALA A 383 14.13 29.27 30.71
N GLY A 384 15.30 28.67 30.44
CA GLY A 384 16.40 28.61 31.38
C GLY A 384 16.49 27.31 32.19
N ASP A 385 15.52 26.40 32.09
CA ASP A 385 15.64 25.06 32.65
C ASP A 385 16.86 24.36 32.07
N THR A 386 17.59 23.64 32.92
CA THR A 386 18.78 22.88 32.52
C THR A 386 18.79 21.51 33.14
N THR A 387 19.37 20.54 32.43
CA THR A 387 19.52 19.17 32.95
C THR A 387 20.77 18.49 32.39
N VAL A 388 21.12 17.37 32.99
CA VAL A 388 22.04 16.36 32.44
C VAL A 388 21.23 15.10 32.17
N ILE A 389 21.27 14.61 30.94
CA ILE A 389 20.60 13.39 30.49
C ILE A 389 21.65 12.37 30.11
N GLU A 390 21.54 11.16 30.65
CA GLU A 390 22.39 10.03 30.30
C GLU A 390 21.87 9.34 29.04
N ASP A 391 22.77 9.01 28.12
CA ASP A 391 22.52 8.15 26.98
C ASP A 391 23.44 6.94 27.05
N THR A 392 22.96 5.89 27.71
CA THR A 392 23.71 4.65 27.89
C THR A 392 23.95 3.93 26.57
N ALA A 393 23.10 4.13 25.55
CA ALA A 393 23.25 3.46 24.25
C ALA A 393 24.45 4.01 23.47
N ASN A 394 24.69 5.32 23.58
CA ASN A 394 25.82 6.00 22.92
C ASN A 394 26.97 6.33 23.87
N ASN A 395 26.96 5.76 25.09
CA ASN A 395 27.94 6.04 26.16
C ASN A 395 28.22 7.54 26.33
N ALA A 396 27.17 8.36 26.44
CA ALA A 396 27.29 9.82 26.44
C ALA A 396 26.39 10.47 27.49
N TYR A 397 26.71 11.72 27.81
CA TYR A 397 25.87 12.61 28.60
C TYR A 397 25.54 13.87 27.80
N TYR A 398 24.31 14.33 27.93
CA TYR A 398 23.78 15.52 27.28
C TYR A 398 23.48 16.58 28.32
N VAL A 399 24.21 17.70 28.28
CA VAL A 399 23.86 18.90 29.05
C VAL A 399 22.91 19.74 28.19
N VAL A 400 21.68 19.91 28.65
CA VAL A 400 20.61 20.57 27.86
C VAL A 400 20.19 21.85 28.56
N TYR A 401 19.98 22.91 27.78
CA TYR A 401 19.39 24.18 28.21
C TYR A 401 18.14 24.44 27.37
N PHE A 402 16.98 24.51 28.02
CA PHE A 402 15.71 24.79 27.37
C PHE A 402 15.57 26.30 27.12
N LYS A 403 15.35 26.71 25.86
CA LYS A 403 15.20 28.11 25.51
C LYS A 403 13.73 28.49 25.39
N ASP A 404 13.00 27.87 24.48
CA ASP A 404 11.58 28.14 24.28
C ASP A 404 10.89 26.99 23.55
N ARG A 405 9.58 26.85 23.76
CA ARG A 405 8.71 25.94 23.02
C ARG A 405 7.53 26.75 22.49
N TYR A 406 7.29 26.68 21.19
CA TYR A 406 6.32 27.55 20.52
C TYR A 406 5.67 26.86 19.32
N LEU A 407 4.45 27.30 18.99
CA LEU A 407 3.79 26.95 17.76
C LEU A 407 4.32 27.82 16.62
N ASP A 408 4.72 27.19 15.52
CA ASP A 408 5.23 27.92 14.35
C ASP A 408 4.07 28.50 13.53
N HIS A 409 4.10 29.81 13.27
CA HIS A 409 3.08 30.53 12.51
C HIS A 409 3.48 30.79 11.05
N ILE A 410 4.40 29.98 10.48
CA ILE A 410 4.68 29.98 9.04
C ILE A 410 3.37 29.69 8.29
N LYS A 411 3.08 30.57 7.32
CA LYS A 411 1.96 30.40 6.40
C LYS A 411 2.34 29.55 5.22
N THR A 412 1.39 28.74 4.77
CA THR A 412 1.42 28.16 3.43
C THR A 412 1.04 29.21 2.39
N VAL A 413 1.24 28.91 1.11
CA VAL A 413 0.94 29.83 0.02
C VAL A 413 0.15 29.14 -1.09
N ASP A 414 -0.68 29.91 -1.76
CA ASP A 414 -1.38 29.49 -2.96
C ASP A 414 -0.68 30.09 -4.18
N VAL A 415 -0.50 29.27 -5.22
CA VAL A 415 0.21 29.66 -6.43
C VAL A 415 -0.43 29.01 -7.64
N ARG A 416 -0.31 29.64 -8.81
CA ARG A 416 -0.54 28.98 -10.09
C ARG A 416 0.76 28.81 -10.85
N GLN A 417 0.88 27.73 -11.59
CA GLN A 417 2.09 27.46 -12.36
C GLN A 417 1.81 26.94 -13.77
N ILE A 418 2.74 27.21 -14.68
CA ILE A 418 2.79 26.67 -16.03
C ILE A 418 4.18 26.06 -16.21
N LEU A 419 4.26 24.73 -16.31
CA LEU A 419 5.51 24.03 -16.60
C LEU A 419 5.68 23.90 -18.11
N ILE A 420 6.81 24.36 -18.63
CA ILE A 420 7.27 24.03 -19.97
C ILE A 420 8.44 23.05 -19.84
N SER A 421 8.20 21.79 -20.22
CA SER A 421 9.18 20.73 -20.07
C SER A 421 10.37 20.95 -21.00
N ALA A 422 11.57 20.65 -20.50
CA ALA A 422 12.81 20.71 -21.27
C ALA A 422 13.24 19.33 -21.83
N ASP A 423 12.31 18.36 -21.89
CA ASP A 423 12.63 17.00 -22.29
C ASP A 423 12.76 16.87 -23.82
N THR A 424 13.87 16.29 -24.26
CA THR A 424 14.15 15.95 -25.66
C THR A 424 13.28 14.81 -26.20
N SER A 425 12.52 14.12 -25.35
CA SER A 425 11.59 13.05 -25.75
C SER A 425 10.21 13.56 -26.21
N SER A 426 9.90 14.85 -26.04
CA SER A 426 8.66 15.43 -26.59
C SER A 426 8.79 15.60 -28.10
N SER A 427 8.07 14.76 -28.84
CA SER A 427 7.95 14.76 -30.30
C SER A 427 7.23 16.02 -30.79
N ASP A 428 7.94 17.13 -30.88
CA ASP A 428 7.57 18.26 -31.74
C ASP A 428 8.83 18.92 -32.34
N ALA A 429 9.72 18.06 -32.85
CA ALA A 429 10.84 18.46 -33.69
C ALA A 429 10.66 17.79 -35.06
N ALA A 430 10.64 18.62 -36.10
CA ALA A 430 10.38 18.28 -37.48
C ALA A 430 11.14 17.03 -37.96
N GLU A 431 10.45 16.18 -38.73
CA GLU A 431 11.07 15.16 -39.57
C GLU A 431 12.26 15.75 -40.35
N THR A 432 13.46 15.34 -39.98
CA THR A 432 14.59 15.29 -40.91
C THR A 432 15.10 13.86 -40.96
N ASP A 433 14.72 13.23 -42.06
CA ASP A 433 15.20 11.97 -42.61
C ASP A 433 16.74 11.94 -42.65
N GLU A 434 17.37 11.14 -41.80
CA GLU A 434 18.79 10.83 -41.87
C GLU A 434 18.97 9.32 -41.70
N THR A 435 19.15 8.66 -42.83
CA THR A 435 19.46 7.23 -42.95
C THR A 435 20.82 6.91 -42.33
N GLU A 436 20.87 6.12 -41.26
CA GLU A 436 22.16 5.62 -40.73
C GLU A 436 22.49 4.19 -41.22
N THR A 437 23.63 4.12 -41.90
CA THR A 437 24.30 2.88 -42.32
C THR A 437 25.25 2.45 -41.23
N THR A 438 25.07 1.22 -40.75
CA THR A 438 25.93 0.53 -39.78
C THR A 438 27.39 0.42 -40.24
N ALA A 439 28.33 0.83 -39.41
CA ALA A 439 29.70 0.29 -39.39
C ALA A 439 30.25 0.31 -37.96
N ALA A 440 30.37 -0.89 -37.37
CA ALA A 440 30.91 -1.13 -36.05
C ALA A 440 32.45 -1.02 -36.06
N GLY A 441 32.99 -0.21 -35.15
CA GLY A 441 34.40 -0.27 -34.76
C GLY A 441 35.01 1.07 -34.37
N GLU A 442 34.61 1.67 -33.24
CA GLU A 442 35.31 2.74 -32.50
C GLU A 442 34.53 3.03 -31.20
N THR A 443 34.83 2.31 -30.11
CA THR A 443 33.93 2.23 -28.94
C THR A 443 34.28 3.17 -27.76
N GLU A 444 35.32 4.00 -27.84
CA GLU A 444 35.68 4.91 -26.71
C GLU A 444 35.48 6.39 -27.05
N THR A 445 35.71 6.79 -28.32
CA THR A 445 35.42 8.15 -28.81
C THR A 445 33.94 8.39 -29.12
N ALA A 446 33.20 7.36 -29.54
CA ALA A 446 31.78 7.46 -29.84
C ALA A 446 30.90 7.64 -28.58
N GLU A 447 31.32 7.08 -27.44
CA GLU A 447 30.60 7.26 -26.16
C GLU A 447 30.76 8.68 -25.61
N THR A 448 31.95 9.28 -25.73
CA THR A 448 32.17 10.69 -25.35
C THR A 448 31.49 11.67 -26.30
N GLU A 449 31.51 11.43 -27.61
CA GLU A 449 30.78 12.26 -28.58
C GLU A 449 29.24 12.15 -28.41
N SER A 450 28.75 10.96 -28.03
CA SER A 450 27.33 10.75 -27.69
C SER A 450 26.93 11.47 -26.40
N ALA A 451 27.77 11.45 -25.36
CA ALA A 451 27.48 12.14 -24.10
C ALA A 451 27.52 13.67 -24.25
N GLU A 452 28.48 14.21 -25.01
CA GLU A 452 28.54 15.64 -25.31
C GLU A 452 27.37 16.10 -26.20
N ALA A 453 26.95 15.28 -27.17
CA ALA A 453 25.77 15.57 -28.00
C ALA A 453 24.46 15.51 -27.19
N GLN A 454 24.32 14.56 -26.26
CA GLN A 454 23.18 14.47 -25.36
C GLN A 454 23.11 15.66 -24.39
N GLU A 455 24.25 16.07 -23.83
CA GLU A 455 24.30 17.25 -22.95
C GLU A 455 23.98 18.54 -23.71
N GLN A 456 24.48 18.70 -24.94
CA GLN A 456 24.13 19.83 -25.79
C GLN A 456 22.64 19.85 -26.17
N ALA A 457 22.06 18.70 -26.50
CA ALA A 457 20.63 18.59 -26.81
C ALA A 457 19.75 18.97 -25.61
N LYS A 458 20.16 18.60 -24.40
CA LYS A 458 19.49 18.98 -23.15
C LYS A 458 19.55 20.49 -22.90
N GLU A 459 20.70 21.11 -23.14
CA GLU A 459 20.85 22.56 -23.00
C GLU A 459 20.06 23.34 -24.06
N ASP A 460 20.01 22.85 -25.30
CA ASP A 460 19.19 23.43 -26.37
C ASP A 460 17.68 23.31 -26.06
N ALA A 461 17.24 22.17 -25.52
CA ALA A 461 15.85 21.97 -25.11
C ALA A 461 15.45 22.90 -23.95
N LYS A 462 16.33 23.09 -22.95
CA LYS A 462 16.12 24.07 -21.88
C LYS A 462 16.05 25.50 -22.42
N ALA A 463 16.91 25.87 -23.37
CA ALA A 463 16.87 27.18 -23.99
C ALA A 463 15.56 27.42 -24.76
N ALA A 464 15.06 26.40 -25.48
CA ALA A 464 13.77 26.46 -26.16
C ALA A 464 12.60 26.58 -25.17
N ALA A 465 12.60 25.79 -24.10
CA ALA A 465 11.60 25.87 -23.04
C ALA A 465 11.55 27.26 -22.40
N LYS A 466 12.71 27.87 -22.14
CA LYS A 466 12.81 29.23 -21.62
C LYS A 466 12.22 30.28 -22.56
N ILE A 467 12.54 30.20 -23.86
CA ILE A 467 11.98 31.14 -24.86
C ILE A 467 10.45 31.02 -24.89
N LYS A 468 9.91 29.80 -24.88
CA LYS A 468 8.46 29.57 -24.84
C LYS A 468 7.84 30.11 -23.55
N ALA A 469 8.48 29.90 -22.40
CA ALA A 469 8.03 30.41 -21.12
C ALA A 469 8.00 31.96 -21.08
N GLU A 470 9.04 32.61 -21.60
CA GLU A 470 9.10 34.06 -21.74
C GLU A 470 7.99 34.60 -22.66
N GLN A 471 7.75 33.93 -23.79
CA GLN A 471 6.67 34.29 -24.72
C GLN A 471 5.29 34.19 -24.06
N ILE A 472 4.98 33.07 -23.40
CA ILE A 472 3.69 32.87 -22.72
C ILE A 472 3.48 33.94 -21.65
N LEU A 473 4.51 34.25 -20.85
CA LEU A 473 4.40 35.27 -19.80
C LEU A 473 4.23 36.67 -20.39
N ASP A 474 4.92 37.00 -21.48
CA ASP A 474 4.77 38.29 -22.17
C ASP A 474 3.39 38.42 -22.82
N ASP A 475 2.87 37.36 -23.44
CA ASP A 475 1.53 37.33 -24.01
C ASP A 475 0.46 37.53 -22.92
N TRP A 476 0.61 36.87 -21.76
CA TRP A 476 -0.26 37.08 -20.61
C TRP A 476 -0.21 38.52 -20.10
N LYS A 477 0.99 39.09 -19.94
CA LYS A 477 1.20 40.48 -19.49
C LYS A 477 0.64 41.51 -20.47
N ASN A 478 0.63 41.20 -21.76
CA ASN A 478 0.07 42.06 -22.81
C ASN A 478 -1.44 41.85 -23.00
N GLY A 479 -2.01 40.78 -22.44
CA GLY A 479 -3.44 40.48 -22.41
C GLY A 479 -4.15 41.09 -21.20
N ASP A 480 -5.13 40.35 -20.67
CA ASP A 480 -5.94 40.79 -19.52
C ASP A 480 -5.13 40.80 -18.21
N ALA A 481 -4.06 40.00 -18.15
CA ALA A 481 -3.15 39.88 -17.00
C ALA A 481 -3.86 39.65 -15.66
N THR A 482 -4.89 38.81 -15.65
CA THR A 482 -5.62 38.38 -14.45
C THR A 482 -5.22 36.97 -14.04
N GLU A 483 -5.57 36.58 -12.81
CA GLU A 483 -5.42 35.18 -12.36
C GLU A 483 -6.21 34.22 -13.27
N ASP A 484 -7.47 34.56 -13.61
CA ASP A 484 -8.31 33.74 -14.49
C ASP A 484 -7.67 33.55 -15.87
N SER A 485 -7.12 34.62 -16.47
CA SER A 485 -6.44 34.49 -17.77
C SER A 485 -5.11 33.74 -17.66
N PHE A 486 -4.48 33.68 -16.48
CA PHE A 486 -3.32 32.84 -16.22
C PHE A 486 -3.74 31.36 -16.14
N ALA A 487 -4.84 31.06 -15.46
CA ALA A 487 -5.40 29.73 -15.33
C ALA A 487 -5.74 29.12 -16.70
N GLU A 488 -6.32 29.90 -17.62
CA GLU A 488 -6.57 29.44 -19.00
C GLU A 488 -5.27 29.06 -19.74
N LEU A 489 -4.20 29.84 -19.57
CA LEU A 489 -2.89 29.53 -20.15
C LEU A 489 -2.28 28.29 -19.53
N ALA A 490 -2.41 28.11 -18.21
CA ALA A 490 -1.96 26.91 -17.53
C ALA A 490 -2.66 25.66 -18.07
N ASN A 491 -3.97 25.71 -18.27
CA ASN A 491 -4.72 24.61 -18.87
C ASN A 491 -4.30 24.29 -20.31
N THR A 492 -3.82 25.30 -21.03
CA THR A 492 -3.46 25.16 -22.46
C THR A 492 -2.02 24.70 -22.67
N TYR A 493 -1.09 25.21 -21.85
CA TYR A 493 0.34 25.13 -22.13
C TYR A 493 1.16 24.38 -21.07
N SER A 494 0.61 24.11 -19.89
CA SER A 494 1.36 23.45 -18.83
C SER A 494 1.49 21.96 -19.11
N ASP A 495 2.74 21.49 -19.15
CA ASP A 495 3.09 20.08 -19.23
C ASP A 495 2.99 19.39 -17.85
N ASP A 496 2.64 20.13 -16.78
CA ASP A 496 2.39 19.56 -15.46
C ASP A 496 0.97 18.99 -15.37
N SER A 497 0.84 17.67 -15.58
CA SER A 497 -0.42 16.94 -15.46
C SER A 497 -1.04 17.01 -14.06
N GLY A 498 -0.27 17.36 -13.03
CA GLY A 498 -0.76 17.51 -11.67
C GLY A 498 -1.60 18.77 -11.43
N SER A 499 -1.52 19.77 -12.32
CA SER A 499 -2.20 21.06 -12.13
C SER A 499 -2.81 21.66 -13.41
N ASN A 500 -2.47 21.15 -14.59
CA ASN A 500 -2.95 21.67 -15.88
C ASN A 500 -4.44 21.42 -16.18
N THR A 501 -5.18 20.75 -15.30
CA THR A 501 -6.64 20.64 -15.38
C THR A 501 -7.36 21.57 -14.41
N ASN A 502 -6.64 22.19 -13.47
CA ASN A 502 -7.17 23.11 -12.46
C ASN A 502 -6.54 24.52 -12.55
N GLY A 503 -6.19 24.93 -13.77
CA GLY A 503 -5.62 26.26 -14.02
C GLY A 503 -4.25 26.47 -13.39
N GLY A 504 -3.46 25.40 -13.25
CA GLY A 504 -2.13 25.43 -12.67
C GLY A 504 -2.11 25.59 -11.15
N LEU A 505 -3.25 25.52 -10.47
CA LEU A 505 -3.38 25.88 -9.05
C LEU A 505 -2.75 24.82 -8.13
N TYR A 506 -1.89 25.29 -7.23
CA TYR A 506 -1.49 24.59 -6.02
C TYR A 506 -1.90 25.41 -4.80
N GLU A 507 -2.70 24.80 -3.93
CA GLU A 507 -3.17 25.40 -2.69
C GLU A 507 -2.39 24.89 -1.48
N ALA A 508 -2.26 25.74 -0.48
CA ALA A 508 -1.63 25.47 0.80
C ALA A 508 -0.23 24.82 0.69
N VAL A 509 0.56 25.28 -0.28
CA VAL A 509 1.94 24.81 -0.49
C VAL A 509 2.78 25.12 0.75
N LYS A 510 3.47 24.09 1.27
CA LYS A 510 4.31 24.17 2.47
C LYS A 510 5.74 24.51 2.10
N LYS A 511 6.47 25.15 3.02
CA LYS A 511 7.86 25.50 2.79
C LYS A 511 8.73 24.23 2.67
N GLY A 512 9.52 24.16 1.62
CA GLY A 512 10.35 23.01 1.27
C GLY A 512 9.62 21.91 0.47
N GLN A 513 8.32 22.07 0.19
CA GLN A 513 7.55 21.09 -0.61
C GLN A 513 7.92 21.14 -2.10
N MET A 514 8.25 22.33 -2.61
CA MET A 514 8.58 22.55 -4.03
C MET A 514 10.10 22.48 -4.26
N VAL A 515 10.50 22.27 -5.51
CA VAL A 515 11.92 22.34 -5.93
C VAL A 515 12.55 23.67 -5.53
N THR A 516 13.83 23.67 -5.17
CA THR A 516 14.50 24.79 -4.48
C THR A 516 14.24 26.16 -5.11
N ASN A 517 14.42 26.33 -6.42
CA ASN A 517 14.23 27.62 -7.08
C ASN A 517 12.76 28.09 -7.05
N PHE A 518 11.81 27.17 -7.18
CA PHE A 518 10.39 27.46 -7.07
C PHE A 518 10.05 27.84 -5.62
N ASN A 519 10.48 27.03 -4.65
CA ASN A 519 10.28 27.27 -3.23
C ASN A 519 10.81 28.63 -2.79
N ASP A 520 12.06 28.96 -3.16
CA ASP A 520 12.69 30.21 -2.78
C ASP A 520 11.97 31.41 -3.39
N TRP A 521 11.42 31.27 -4.59
CA TRP A 521 10.66 32.33 -5.24
C TRP A 521 9.31 32.58 -4.55
N ILE A 522 8.53 31.54 -4.24
CA ILE A 522 7.19 31.68 -3.64
C ILE A 522 7.24 32.12 -2.17
N PHE A 523 8.28 31.73 -1.43
CA PHE A 523 8.46 32.08 -0.01
C PHE A 523 9.36 33.30 0.23
N ASP A 524 9.73 34.03 -0.83
CA ASP A 524 10.41 35.32 -0.69
C ASP A 524 9.47 36.31 0.02
N ALA A 525 9.93 36.85 1.16
CA ALA A 525 9.15 37.75 2.01
C ALA A 525 8.68 39.05 1.31
N SER A 526 9.21 39.36 0.12
CA SER A 526 8.77 40.50 -0.69
C SER A 526 7.57 40.21 -1.61
N ARG A 527 7.19 38.94 -1.80
CA ARG A 527 6.09 38.50 -2.69
C ARG A 527 4.76 39.16 -2.34
N LYS A 528 3.94 39.40 -3.36
CA LYS A 528 2.58 39.93 -3.25
C LYS A 528 1.65 39.21 -4.22
N PRO A 529 0.34 39.07 -3.88
CA PRO A 529 -0.66 38.59 -4.81
C PRO A 529 -0.56 39.26 -6.18
N GLY A 530 -0.51 38.45 -7.23
CA GLY A 530 -0.34 38.89 -8.62
C GLY A 530 1.10 39.03 -9.11
N ASP A 531 2.10 38.84 -8.24
CA ASP A 531 3.50 38.74 -8.69
C ASP A 531 3.66 37.55 -9.63
N THR A 532 4.45 37.72 -10.69
CA THR A 532 4.78 36.66 -11.65
C THR A 532 6.29 36.53 -11.85
N GLY A 533 6.74 35.32 -12.15
CA GLY A 533 8.15 35.02 -12.35
C GLY A 533 8.37 33.78 -13.21
N ILE A 534 9.59 33.62 -13.70
CA ILE A 534 10.04 32.38 -14.35
C ILE A 534 11.18 31.83 -13.51
N VAL A 535 11.11 30.55 -13.16
CA VAL A 535 12.18 29.82 -12.48
C VAL A 535 12.51 28.55 -13.26
N GLU A 536 13.77 28.15 -13.21
CA GLU A 536 14.27 26.93 -13.87
C GLU A 536 14.43 25.81 -12.84
N SER A 537 14.09 24.58 -13.24
CA SER A 537 14.30 23.36 -12.47
C SER A 537 14.78 22.23 -13.39
N ASP A 538 15.04 21.05 -12.84
CA ASP A 538 15.35 19.86 -13.63
C ASP A 538 14.19 19.41 -14.53
N TYR A 539 12.96 19.82 -14.22
CA TYR A 539 11.77 19.52 -15.01
C TYR A 539 11.58 20.48 -16.21
N GLY A 540 12.22 21.64 -16.18
CA GLY A 540 12.11 22.66 -17.22
C GLY A 540 11.92 24.06 -16.66
N CYS A 541 11.15 24.89 -17.37
CA CYS A 541 10.88 26.27 -16.99
C CYS A 541 9.47 26.39 -16.40
N HIS A 542 9.38 26.89 -15.17
CA HIS A 542 8.11 27.16 -14.50
C HIS A 542 7.79 28.65 -14.59
N ILE A 543 6.64 28.99 -15.17
CA ILE A 543 6.04 30.32 -15.05
C ILE A 543 5.14 30.28 -13.81
N ILE A 544 5.37 31.16 -12.84
CA ILE A 544 4.66 31.17 -11.57
C ILE A 544 3.84 32.45 -11.45
N TYR A 545 2.62 32.32 -10.95
CA TYR A 545 1.76 33.38 -10.47
C TYR A 545 1.52 33.20 -8.98
N PHE A 546 1.89 34.18 -8.15
CA PHE A 546 1.67 34.12 -6.71
C PHE A 546 0.24 34.56 -6.39
N VAL A 547 -0.60 33.65 -5.91
CA VAL A 547 -2.01 33.94 -5.57
C VAL A 547 -2.06 34.64 -4.21
N GLY A 548 -1.40 34.09 -3.19
CA GLY A 548 -1.32 34.74 -1.88
C GLY A 548 -0.91 33.84 -0.73
N ASP A 549 -0.84 34.43 0.46
CA ASP A 549 -0.75 33.68 1.72
C ASP A 549 -2.04 32.87 1.95
N ASN A 550 -1.89 31.64 2.42
CA ASN A 550 -2.98 30.80 2.93
C ASN A 550 -2.82 30.63 4.46
N LYS A 551 -3.41 29.57 5.04
CA LYS A 551 -3.41 29.27 6.47
C LYS A 551 -2.02 28.87 6.96
N GLU A 552 -1.86 28.86 8.28
CA GLU A 552 -0.61 28.43 8.91
C GLU A 552 -0.41 26.92 8.73
N GLU A 553 0.84 26.48 8.58
CA GLU A 553 1.16 25.09 8.23
C GLU A 553 0.60 24.10 9.25
N TRP A 554 0.70 24.39 10.55
CA TRP A 554 0.13 23.54 11.61
C TRP A 554 -1.39 23.39 11.46
N TYR A 555 -2.09 24.46 11.09
CA TYR A 555 -3.54 24.47 10.90
C TYR A 555 -3.91 23.59 9.71
N VAL A 556 -3.20 23.74 8.57
CA VAL A 556 -3.42 22.94 7.37
C VAL A 556 -3.18 21.46 7.68
N ASN A 557 -2.06 21.12 8.34
CA ASN A 557 -1.74 19.75 8.72
C ASN A 557 -2.82 19.10 9.59
N ILE A 558 -3.37 19.84 10.57
CA ILE A 558 -4.44 19.33 11.44
C ILE A 558 -5.74 19.18 10.64
N LYS A 559 -6.11 20.19 9.83
CA LYS A 559 -7.30 20.13 8.99
C LYS A 559 -7.24 18.91 8.06
N ASP A 560 -6.13 18.71 7.36
CA ASP A 560 -5.91 17.57 6.46
C ASP A 560 -6.03 16.23 7.20
N THR A 561 -5.48 16.15 8.42
CA THR A 561 -5.57 14.95 9.27
C THR A 561 -7.01 14.65 9.66
N ILE A 562 -7.76 15.66 10.13
CA ILE A 562 -9.15 15.50 10.53
C ILE A 562 -10.03 15.15 9.32
N THR A 563 -9.88 15.86 8.19
CA THR A 563 -10.59 15.55 6.95
C THR A 563 -10.31 14.12 6.50
N SER A 564 -9.06 13.67 6.54
CA SER A 564 -8.69 12.29 6.18
C SER A 564 -9.33 11.27 7.11
N ASN A 565 -9.36 11.52 8.42
CA ASN A 565 -10.01 10.63 9.37
C ASN A 565 -11.52 10.53 9.12
N LYS A 566 -12.20 11.66 8.93
CA LYS A 566 -13.64 11.69 8.62
C LYS A 566 -13.97 10.97 7.31
N LEU A 567 -13.10 11.12 6.30
CA LEU A 567 -13.26 10.47 5.01
C LEU A 567 -13.02 8.96 5.09
N ASN A 568 -12.05 8.52 5.91
CA ASN A 568 -11.83 7.11 6.21
C ASN A 568 -13.04 6.50 6.95
N ASP A 569 -13.59 7.20 7.94
CA ASP A 569 -14.80 6.78 8.65
C ASP A 569 -15.98 6.65 7.68
N TYR A 570 -16.17 7.63 6.81
CA TYR A 570 -17.18 7.60 5.75
C TYR A 570 -17.01 6.40 4.83
N MET A 571 -15.81 6.12 4.32
CA MET A 571 -15.54 4.96 3.45
C MET A 571 -15.72 3.62 4.18
N SER A 572 -15.33 3.56 5.46
CA SER A 572 -15.55 2.39 6.31
C SER A 572 -17.04 2.10 6.46
N ASP A 573 -17.83 3.12 6.80
CA ASP A 573 -19.28 3.00 6.95
C ASP A 573 -19.96 2.61 5.63
N LEU A 574 -19.54 3.23 4.52
CA LEU A 574 -20.11 3.00 3.20
C LEU A 574 -19.88 1.57 2.69
N THR A 575 -18.78 0.93 3.12
CA THR A 575 -18.39 -0.42 2.65
C THR A 575 -18.61 -1.54 3.68
N ALA A 576 -19.10 -1.20 4.88
CA ALA A 576 -19.24 -2.11 6.02
C ALA A 576 -20.14 -3.32 5.72
N ASP A 577 -21.28 -3.09 5.05
CA ASP A 577 -22.29 -4.11 4.78
C ASP A 577 -22.14 -4.78 3.40
N ILE A 578 -21.09 -4.44 2.64
CA ILE A 578 -20.84 -5.02 1.32
C ILE A 578 -20.19 -6.40 1.49
N GLU A 579 -21.02 -7.44 1.30
CA GLU A 579 -20.58 -8.83 1.24
C GLU A 579 -19.90 -9.15 -0.10
N VAL A 580 -18.80 -9.89 -0.03
CA VAL A 580 -18.12 -10.44 -1.21
C VAL A 580 -18.36 -11.95 -1.26
N LYS A 581 -18.85 -12.44 -2.39
CA LYS A 581 -19.12 -13.87 -2.60
C LYS A 581 -18.30 -14.38 -3.78
N ASP A 582 -17.55 -15.44 -3.54
CA ASP A 582 -16.86 -16.18 -4.58
C ASP A 582 -17.30 -17.65 -4.52
N SER A 583 -18.43 -17.97 -5.16
CA SER A 583 -18.96 -19.34 -5.16
C SER A 583 -18.11 -20.33 -5.97
N ARG A 584 -17.01 -19.89 -6.58
CA ARG A 584 -16.22 -20.69 -7.52
C ARG A 584 -14.75 -20.83 -7.11
N HIS A 585 -14.38 -20.31 -5.93
CA HIS A 585 -13.02 -20.37 -5.37
C HIS A 585 -11.95 -19.81 -6.32
N HIS A 586 -12.30 -18.74 -7.03
CA HIS A 586 -11.35 -17.98 -7.85
C HIS A 586 -10.41 -17.12 -7.02
N VAL A 587 -10.84 -16.71 -5.82
CA VAL A 587 -10.13 -15.80 -4.94
C VAL A 587 -9.76 -16.53 -3.65
N ALA A 588 -8.50 -16.96 -3.55
CA ALA A 588 -8.07 -17.93 -2.55
C ALA A 588 -8.24 -17.45 -1.10
N TYR A 589 -7.91 -16.19 -0.80
CA TYR A 589 -8.00 -15.63 0.55
C TYR A 589 -9.44 -15.58 1.10
N LEU A 590 -10.48 -15.66 0.26
CA LEU A 590 -11.88 -15.69 0.69
C LEU A 590 -12.31 -17.06 1.24
N HIS A 591 -11.50 -18.12 1.07
CA HIS A 591 -11.87 -19.51 1.37
C HIS A 591 -10.95 -20.23 2.37
N GLU A 592 -9.90 -19.58 2.87
CA GLU A 592 -8.92 -20.21 3.77
C GLU A 592 -9.52 -20.69 5.10
N THR A 593 -10.70 -20.20 5.52
CA THR A 593 -11.37 -20.67 6.74
C THR A 593 -12.17 -21.97 6.58
N GLU A 594 -12.56 -22.38 5.37
CA GLU A 594 -13.38 -23.59 5.17
C GLU A 594 -12.54 -24.89 5.21
N ALA A 595 -11.28 -24.82 4.78
CA ALA A 595 -10.36 -25.97 4.80
C ALA A 595 -10.00 -26.45 6.23
N ALA A 596 -10.03 -25.54 7.22
CA ALA A 596 -9.79 -25.88 8.62
C ALA A 596 -10.96 -26.68 9.25
N THR A 597 -12.20 -26.48 8.77
CA THR A 597 -13.39 -27.18 9.26
C THR A 597 -13.63 -28.53 8.60
N GLU A 598 -13.25 -28.75 7.33
CA GLU A 598 -13.38 -30.08 6.70
C GLU A 598 -12.36 -31.08 7.24
N THR A 599 -11.16 -30.61 7.63
CA THR A 599 -10.12 -31.46 8.24
C THR A 599 -10.56 -32.05 9.60
N ALA A 600 -11.50 -31.40 10.29
CA ALA A 600 -12.08 -31.89 11.54
C ALA A 600 -13.23 -32.90 11.35
N SER A 601 -13.93 -32.89 10.20
CA SER A 601 -15.03 -33.84 9.94
C SER A 601 -14.55 -35.17 9.35
N GLU A 602 -13.41 -35.21 8.66
CA GLU A 602 -12.87 -36.46 8.11
C GLU A 602 -12.14 -37.32 9.16
N THR A 603 -11.70 -36.73 10.28
CA THR A 603 -11.02 -37.45 11.37
C THR A 603 -11.96 -38.24 12.27
N ASP A 604 -13.25 -37.91 12.34
CA ASP A 604 -14.21 -38.59 13.23
C ASP A 604 -14.85 -39.87 12.63
N THR A 605 -14.64 -40.13 11.33
CA THR A 605 -15.14 -41.36 10.68
C THR A 605 -14.09 -42.45 10.52
N ALA A 606 -12.79 -42.13 10.72
CA ALA A 606 -11.69 -43.09 10.63
C ALA A 606 -11.35 -43.76 11.98
N ALA A 607 -11.84 -43.24 13.12
CA ALA A 607 -11.51 -43.75 14.45
C ALA A 607 -12.44 -44.85 14.99
N ALA A 608 -13.42 -45.33 14.21
CA ALA A 608 -14.40 -46.33 14.67
C ALA A 608 -14.06 -47.80 14.35
N THR A 609 -12.91 -48.09 13.72
CA THR A 609 -12.49 -49.47 13.43
C THR A 609 -11.01 -49.70 13.67
N GLU A 610 -10.52 -49.46 14.89
CA GLU A 610 -9.43 -50.23 15.51
C GLU A 610 -9.14 -49.67 16.90
N SER A 611 -9.78 -50.22 17.93
CA SER A 611 -9.15 -50.53 19.22
C SER A 611 -10.22 -51.08 20.17
N ALA A 612 -10.52 -52.36 19.96
CA ALA A 612 -11.14 -53.19 20.96
C ALA A 612 -10.05 -54.12 21.51
N ALA A 613 -9.25 -53.64 22.47
CA ALA A 613 -8.57 -54.48 23.46
C ALA A 613 -7.79 -53.64 24.48
N GLU A 614 -7.94 -54.03 25.75
CA GLU A 614 -7.11 -53.72 26.92
C GLU A 614 -7.29 -52.39 27.66
N THR A 615 -8.15 -52.47 28.71
CA THR A 615 -7.86 -52.28 30.16
C THR A 615 -6.81 -51.25 30.59
N ALA A 616 -6.90 -50.54 31.73
CA ALA A 616 -7.89 -50.23 32.77
C ALA A 616 -7.09 -49.47 33.87
N ALA A 617 -7.74 -48.55 34.60
CA ALA A 617 -7.28 -47.82 35.80
C ALA A 617 -6.23 -46.70 35.55
N SER A 618 -6.26 -45.51 36.18
CA SER A 618 -6.73 -45.13 37.52
C SER A 618 -6.91 -43.60 37.63
N GLU A 619 -7.96 -43.17 38.34
CA GLU A 619 -8.04 -42.08 39.36
C GLU A 619 -7.53 -40.65 39.01
N THR A 620 -8.40 -39.63 38.86
CA THR A 620 -9.02 -38.75 39.89
C THR A 620 -8.08 -37.81 40.67
N GLU A 621 -8.17 -36.49 40.40
CA GLU A 621 -8.27 -35.36 41.35
C GLU A 621 -8.52 -34.08 40.50
N THR A 622 -9.71 -33.47 40.48
CA THR A 622 -10.14 -32.28 41.29
C THR A 622 -9.00 -31.28 41.55
N VAL A 623 -9.12 -30.00 41.21
CA VAL A 623 -9.91 -29.00 41.94
C VAL A 623 -10.24 -27.79 41.03
N ALA A 624 -11.49 -27.33 41.16
CA ALA A 624 -12.07 -26.10 40.62
C ALA A 624 -11.76 -24.89 41.51
N GLU A 625 -12.13 -23.69 41.01
CA GLU A 625 -12.41 -22.41 41.72
C GLU A 625 -11.55 -21.24 41.22
N THR A 626 -12.04 -20.02 40.97
CA THR A 626 -13.40 -19.43 40.86
C THR A 626 -13.23 -18.08 40.16
N THR A 627 -14.25 -17.70 39.39
CA THR A 627 -14.54 -16.36 38.86
C THR A 627 -14.83 -15.32 39.94
N THR A 628 -14.44 -14.06 39.75
CA THR A 628 -15.28 -12.94 40.20
C THR A 628 -15.10 -11.73 39.29
N GLU A 629 -16.19 -11.48 38.59
CA GLU A 629 -16.61 -10.28 37.87
C GLU A 629 -17.01 -9.20 38.89
N THR A 630 -16.70 -7.93 38.63
CA THR A 630 -17.42 -6.80 39.24
C THR A 630 -17.45 -5.64 38.26
N ALA A 631 -18.63 -5.40 37.70
CA ALA A 631 -18.99 -4.20 36.99
C ALA A 631 -19.39 -3.10 37.99
N GLU A 632 -18.97 -1.87 37.75
CA GLU A 632 -19.56 -0.69 38.39
C GLU A 632 -19.79 0.41 37.34
N THR A 633 -21.06 0.71 37.14
CA THR A 633 -21.62 1.85 36.39
C THR A 633 -21.40 3.16 37.14
N THR A 634 -21.10 4.27 36.47
CA THR A 634 -21.63 5.58 36.89
C THR A 634 -21.80 6.52 35.69
N ALA A 635 -23.00 7.08 35.57
CA ALA A 635 -23.35 8.14 34.66
C ALA A 635 -22.89 9.51 35.19
N LYS A 636 -22.27 10.32 34.33
CA LYS A 636 -22.63 11.73 34.13
C LYS A 636 -22.03 12.27 32.85
#